data_AF-A0A672KHF8-F1
#
_entry.id   AF-A0A672KHF8-F1
#
_cell.length_a   1.000
_cell.length_b   1.000
_cell.length_c   1.000
_cell.angle_alpha   90.00
_cell.angle_beta   90.00
_cell.angle_gamma   90.00
#
_symmetry.space_group_name_H-M   'P 1'
#
loop_
_entity.id
_entity.type
_entity.pdbx_description
1 polymer ?
#
loop_
_entity_poly.entity_id
_entity_poly.type
_entity_poly.pdbx_seq_one_letter_code
_entity_poly.pdbx_strand_id
1 'polypeptide(L)'
;MNDLLPFSVSFSQSWLVKHSRVLGFFIDGKFFSPADRQTHDVTDSKAAVVCSTVCAKDEDVASAASSAAGAFKTWSELSCYQRAKVLLKLASVLQRHSQCVSELCNAVIVVPGKTSTLPALLLAQLFMEAGIPAGVLNVVSGSEASLGAKVAQNPQVNYLTYSGRQHTGEALAKAVAGWGVPMSFSLSLSSVCTFIIFDSADLNSAVDGVIELAFKKKRDFCNLWLCIGNHSPYGQAASIWTEDLTLALESAKSLCVGSVWVNCHSVMDPALPLCGRRESGNCTDGGREGLYQFLRPSHSPSFPRSSPSSINYADLGSAASKFMIPERFDPSRSTFFFKYKIVTELLCCYRWMKKSPTARSQSLYSLADSLDNRRQDLAVSIQTQTGISLEEAEKEVELSVSRLTDWAARCDKEQGGTPFPPQSGSALSTPEALGVLGVILPNSKPLLSLVSLLGPAVAMGNAVIMVPSEKYPLPALEFIQVLQASDIPGGLGCQFLQYSCVSPLKRLWLHCEEEEEREAGRNWTSSNPSLQEELWRKAVVWKSIWIPTA
;
A
#
# COMPACT_ATOMS: atom_id res chain seq x y z
N MET A 1 -44.13 -6.17 26.92
CA MET A 1 -43.49 -6.13 28.25
C MET A 1 -42.16 -6.87 28.06
N ASN A 2 -41.14 -6.37 27.38
CA ASN A 2 -40.45 -5.06 27.36
C ASN A 2 -39.85 -4.66 28.71
N ASP A 3 -38.99 -5.52 29.25
CA ASP A 3 -38.03 -5.13 30.27
C ASP A 3 -36.81 -4.47 29.62
N LEU A 4 -36.87 -3.14 29.57
CA LEU A 4 -35.72 -2.27 29.42
C LEU A 4 -34.94 -2.29 30.73
N LEU A 5 -33.93 -3.16 30.84
CA LEU A 5 -32.88 -2.99 31.85
C LEU A 5 -31.71 -2.20 31.23
N PRO A 6 -31.12 -1.26 31.98
CA PRO A 6 -29.92 -0.55 31.55
C PRO A 6 -28.75 -1.55 31.61
N PHE A 7 -28.29 -2.01 30.44
CA PHE A 7 -27.13 -2.89 30.37
C PHE A 7 -25.90 -2.14 30.90
N SER A 8 -25.31 -2.59 32.00
CA SER A 8 -24.11 -2.00 32.62
C SER A 8 -23.16 -3.14 33.02
N VAL A 9 -21.89 -3.14 32.58
CA VAL A 9 -20.70 -3.94 33.05
C VAL A 9 -20.86 -5.48 33.17
N SER A 10 -22.08 -6.00 33.18
CA SER A 10 -22.50 -7.33 33.58
C SER A 10 -22.52 -8.29 32.41
N PHE A 11 -22.77 -7.80 31.19
CA PHE A 11 -22.79 -8.64 30.00
C PHE A 11 -21.39 -9.09 29.59
N SER A 12 -20.41 -8.19 29.55
CA SER A 12 -19.01 -8.52 29.25
C SER A 12 -18.43 -9.51 30.26
N GLN A 13 -18.71 -9.29 31.56
CA GLN A 13 -18.33 -10.24 32.62
C GLN A 13 -19.07 -11.58 32.50
N SER A 14 -20.37 -11.58 32.19
CA SER A 14 -21.14 -12.82 31.99
C SER A 14 -20.64 -13.62 30.79
N TRP A 15 -20.26 -12.95 29.70
CA TRP A 15 -19.68 -13.58 28.53
C TRP A 15 -18.32 -14.23 28.83
N LEU A 16 -17.46 -13.54 29.60
CA LEU A 16 -16.19 -14.10 30.06
C LEU A 16 -16.41 -15.31 30.97
N VAL A 17 -17.36 -15.24 31.89
CA VAL A 17 -17.72 -16.36 32.78
C VAL A 17 -18.25 -17.56 31.98
N LYS A 18 -19.06 -17.32 30.94
CA LYS A 18 -19.55 -18.38 30.03
C LYS A 18 -18.41 -19.14 29.34
N HIS A 19 -17.29 -18.47 29.09
CA HIS A 19 -16.08 -19.08 28.51
C HIS A 19 -15.04 -19.43 29.57
N SER A 20 -15.44 -19.61 30.83
CA SER A 20 -14.57 -19.97 31.95
C SER A 20 -13.37 -19.03 32.15
N ARG A 21 -13.43 -17.80 31.62
CA ARG A 21 -12.32 -16.81 31.56
C ARG A 21 -11.05 -17.33 30.89
N VAL A 22 -11.12 -18.43 30.13
CA VAL A 22 -10.01 -18.97 29.33
C VAL A 22 -10.49 -19.09 27.89
N LEU A 23 -10.03 -18.18 27.05
CA LEU A 23 -10.48 -18.07 25.67
C LEU A 23 -9.49 -18.75 24.72
N GLY A 24 -10.01 -19.76 24.01
CA GLY A 24 -9.33 -20.41 22.90
C GLY A 24 -9.42 -19.61 21.59
N PHE A 25 -9.03 -20.25 20.50
CA PHE A 25 -9.14 -19.71 19.15
C PHE A 25 -10.57 -19.78 18.63
N PHE A 26 -10.86 -19.01 17.60
CA PHE A 26 -12.09 -19.12 16.83
C PHE A 26 -11.76 -19.63 15.44
N ILE A 27 -12.03 -20.91 15.16
CA ILE A 27 -11.70 -21.56 13.88
C ILE A 27 -12.94 -22.29 13.39
N ASP A 28 -13.24 -22.16 12.10
CA ASP A 28 -14.38 -22.84 11.45
C ASP A 28 -15.73 -22.56 12.15
N GLY A 29 -15.91 -21.33 12.63
CA GLY A 29 -17.14 -20.88 13.29
C GLY A 29 -17.33 -21.39 14.73
N LYS A 30 -16.30 -22.00 15.34
CA LYS A 30 -16.36 -22.56 16.70
C LYS A 30 -15.18 -22.11 17.55
N PHE A 31 -15.39 -22.06 18.85
CA PHE A 31 -14.30 -21.90 19.80
C PHE A 31 -13.53 -23.21 19.96
N PHE A 32 -12.20 -23.13 19.89
CA PHE A 32 -11.28 -24.26 19.98
C PHE A 32 -10.18 -23.96 20.99
N SER A 33 -10.05 -24.77 22.03
CA SER A 33 -9.06 -24.59 23.10
C SER A 33 -8.22 -25.86 23.28
N PRO A 34 -7.04 -25.94 22.64
CA PRO A 34 -6.14 -27.08 22.81
C PRO A 34 -5.46 -27.05 24.19
N ALA A 35 -5.41 -28.20 24.85
CA ALA A 35 -4.90 -28.32 26.23
C ALA A 35 -3.36 -28.19 26.34
N ASP A 36 -2.62 -28.35 25.24
CA ASP A 36 -1.16 -28.41 25.21
C ASP A 36 -0.50 -27.04 24.86
N ARG A 37 -1.24 -25.96 25.02
CA ARG A 37 -0.83 -24.60 24.64
C ARG A 37 -0.50 -23.72 25.84
N GLN A 38 0.42 -22.80 25.61
CA GLN A 38 0.71 -21.73 26.57
C GLN A 38 -0.45 -20.74 26.60
N THR A 39 -0.74 -20.23 27.80
CA THR A 39 -1.73 -19.18 28.01
C THR A 39 -1.06 -17.85 28.38
N HIS A 40 -1.67 -16.75 27.98
CA HIS A 40 -1.28 -15.41 28.37
C HIS A 40 -2.44 -14.67 29.01
N ASP A 41 -2.15 -14.01 30.13
CA ASP A 41 -3.12 -13.22 30.85
C ASP A 41 -3.34 -11.87 30.18
N VAL A 42 -4.62 -11.53 30.03
CA VAL A 42 -5.08 -10.22 29.58
C VAL A 42 -5.40 -9.39 30.82
N THR A 43 -4.65 -8.33 31.02
CA THR A 43 -4.82 -7.43 32.17
C THR A 43 -5.57 -6.15 31.80
N ASP A 44 -6.30 -5.58 32.76
CA ASP A 44 -6.90 -4.26 32.62
C ASP A 44 -5.88 -3.12 32.80
N SER A 45 -6.35 -1.87 32.72
CA SER A 45 -5.52 -0.68 32.94
C SER A 45 -4.97 -0.53 34.36
N LYS A 46 -5.46 -1.32 35.32
CA LYS A 46 -4.97 -1.41 36.70
C LYS A 46 -4.09 -2.64 36.93
N ALA A 47 -3.68 -3.31 35.86
CA ALA A 47 -2.90 -4.55 35.88
C ALA A 47 -3.60 -5.76 36.55
N ALA A 48 -4.93 -5.72 36.71
CA ALA A 48 -5.70 -6.87 37.19
C ALA A 48 -6.00 -7.84 36.05
N VAL A 49 -5.86 -9.15 36.27
CA VAL A 49 -6.14 -10.17 35.26
C VAL A 49 -7.65 -10.27 35.03
N VAL A 50 -8.06 -10.05 33.78
CA VAL A 50 -9.47 -10.13 33.34
C VAL A 50 -9.81 -11.54 32.87
N CYS A 51 -8.92 -12.13 32.07
CA CYS A 51 -9.03 -13.47 31.49
C CYS A 51 -7.66 -13.96 30.99
N SER A 52 -7.58 -15.21 30.56
CA SER A 52 -6.41 -15.76 29.87
C SER A 52 -6.76 -16.18 28.44
N THR A 53 -5.81 -16.04 27.53
CA THR A 53 -5.95 -16.41 26.11
C THR A 53 -4.90 -17.42 25.70
N VAL A 54 -5.26 -18.35 24.83
CA VAL A 54 -4.33 -19.40 24.35
C VAL A 54 -3.39 -18.84 23.28
N CYS A 55 -2.14 -19.31 23.23
CA CYS A 55 -1.16 -18.91 22.23
C CYS A 55 -1.03 -19.96 21.12
N ALA A 56 -1.22 -19.53 19.87
CA ALA A 56 -1.18 -20.38 18.69
C ALA A 56 0.23 -20.89 18.37
N LYS A 57 0.31 -22.17 17.98
CA LYS A 57 1.46 -22.80 17.33
C LYS A 57 1.21 -22.90 15.82
N ASP A 58 2.19 -23.43 15.09
CA ASP A 58 2.18 -23.51 13.62
C ASP A 58 1.00 -24.35 13.10
N GLU A 59 0.65 -25.41 13.82
CA GLU A 59 -0.48 -26.28 13.49
C GLU A 59 -1.84 -25.57 13.63
N ASP A 60 -1.99 -24.66 14.59
CA ASP A 60 -3.23 -23.87 14.75
C ASP A 60 -3.38 -22.86 13.61
N VAL A 61 -2.27 -22.23 13.21
CA VAL A 61 -2.22 -21.31 12.06
C VAL A 61 -2.54 -22.07 10.78
N ALA A 62 -1.98 -23.27 10.59
CA ALA A 62 -2.27 -24.11 9.44
C ALA A 62 -3.74 -24.53 9.38
N SER A 63 -4.33 -24.91 10.51
CA SER A 63 -5.75 -25.24 10.63
C SER A 63 -6.65 -24.04 10.28
N ALA A 64 -6.36 -22.86 10.83
CA ALA A 64 -7.09 -21.62 10.53
C ALA A 64 -6.97 -21.23 9.05
N ALA A 65 -5.77 -21.33 8.47
CA ALA A 65 -5.54 -21.04 7.06
C ALA A 65 -6.27 -22.03 6.13
N SER A 66 -6.32 -23.32 6.51
CA SER A 66 -7.03 -24.34 5.74
C SER A 66 -8.54 -24.16 5.79
N SER A 67 -9.09 -23.80 6.97
CA SER A 67 -10.50 -23.44 7.11
C SER A 67 -10.84 -22.21 6.26
N ALA A 68 -10.00 -21.16 6.29
CA ALA A 68 -10.16 -19.98 5.43
C ALA A 68 -10.11 -20.31 3.94
N ALA A 69 -9.16 -21.14 3.50
CA ALA A 69 -9.03 -21.56 2.11
C ALA A 69 -10.23 -22.38 1.63
N GLY A 70 -10.78 -23.24 2.50
CA GLY A 70 -12.01 -23.98 2.22
C GLY A 70 -13.22 -23.06 2.06
N ALA A 71 -13.42 -22.15 3.02
CA ALA A 71 -14.54 -21.21 3.01
C ALA A 71 -14.45 -20.17 1.89
N PHE A 72 -13.24 -19.80 1.46
CA PHE A 72 -13.00 -18.84 0.38
C PHE A 72 -13.67 -19.26 -0.93
N LYS A 73 -13.63 -20.56 -1.28
CA LYS A 73 -14.26 -21.07 -2.51
C LYS A 73 -15.75 -20.72 -2.53
N THR A 74 -16.47 -21.12 -1.50
CA THR A 74 -17.91 -20.84 -1.36
C THR A 74 -18.22 -19.36 -1.22
N TRP A 75 -17.42 -18.61 -0.45
CA TRP A 75 -17.66 -17.18 -0.19
C TRP A 75 -17.41 -16.29 -1.41
N SER A 76 -16.38 -16.62 -2.20
CA SER A 76 -16.02 -15.87 -3.41
C SER A 76 -17.06 -16.04 -4.53
N GLU A 77 -17.70 -17.20 -4.61
CA GLU A 77 -18.77 -17.51 -5.57
C GLU A 77 -20.12 -16.83 -5.27
N LEU A 78 -20.35 -16.39 -4.03
CA LEU A 78 -21.54 -15.60 -3.69
C LEU A 78 -21.61 -14.32 -4.54
N SER A 79 -22.83 -13.89 -4.87
CA SER A 79 -23.01 -12.60 -5.54
C SER A 79 -22.65 -11.43 -4.62
N CYS A 80 -22.27 -10.30 -5.20
CA CYS A 80 -22.01 -9.07 -4.44
C CYS A 80 -23.22 -8.68 -3.58
N TYR A 81 -24.44 -8.90 -4.06
CA TYR A 81 -25.67 -8.65 -3.31
C TYR A 81 -25.80 -9.56 -2.06
N GLN A 82 -25.50 -10.85 -2.21
CA GLN A 82 -25.54 -11.79 -1.07
C GLN A 82 -24.51 -11.41 -0.01
N ARG A 83 -23.27 -11.10 -0.42
CA ARG A 83 -22.23 -10.61 0.51
C ARG A 83 -22.64 -9.30 1.18
N ALA A 84 -23.19 -8.36 0.43
CA ALA A 84 -23.67 -7.08 0.98
C ALA A 84 -24.76 -7.29 2.05
N LYS A 85 -25.70 -8.22 1.83
CA LYS A 85 -26.73 -8.57 2.81
C LYS A 85 -26.14 -9.10 4.13
N VAL A 86 -25.10 -9.92 4.05
CA VAL A 86 -24.36 -10.39 5.24
C VAL A 86 -23.70 -9.21 5.95
N LEU A 87 -22.98 -8.34 5.22
CA LEU A 87 -22.32 -7.16 5.79
C LEU A 87 -23.29 -6.19 6.48
N LEU A 88 -24.45 -5.93 5.88
CA LEU A 88 -25.50 -5.10 6.49
C LEU A 88 -26.06 -5.75 7.77
N LYS A 89 -26.20 -7.08 7.79
CA LYS A 89 -26.61 -7.79 8.99
C LYS A 89 -25.55 -7.70 10.08
N LEU A 90 -24.26 -7.78 9.74
CA LEU A 90 -23.16 -7.54 10.69
C LEU A 90 -23.26 -6.15 11.33
N ALA A 91 -23.44 -5.11 10.51
CA ALA A 91 -23.62 -3.75 11.02
C ALA A 91 -24.81 -3.65 11.99
N SER A 92 -25.93 -4.30 11.68
CA SER A 92 -27.10 -4.32 12.57
C SER A 92 -26.84 -5.04 13.90
N VAL A 93 -26.05 -6.12 13.88
CA VAL A 93 -25.65 -6.86 15.10
C VAL A 93 -24.68 -6.02 15.92
N LEU A 94 -23.68 -5.40 15.28
CA LEU A 94 -22.76 -4.48 15.94
C LEU A 94 -23.49 -3.33 16.62
N GLN A 95 -24.47 -2.73 15.95
CA GLN A 95 -25.26 -1.64 16.52
C GLN A 95 -26.05 -2.10 17.74
N ARG A 96 -26.67 -3.30 17.67
CA ARG A 96 -27.40 -3.91 18.80
C ARG A 96 -26.50 -4.22 19.99
N HIS A 97 -25.27 -4.66 19.74
CA HIS A 97 -24.29 -5.00 20.77
C HIS A 97 -23.28 -3.88 21.03
N SER A 98 -23.52 -2.66 20.55
CA SER A 98 -22.57 -1.54 20.53
C SER A 98 -22.00 -1.23 21.91
N GLN A 99 -22.82 -1.31 22.96
CA GLN A 99 -22.38 -1.09 24.33
C GLN A 99 -21.37 -2.16 24.79
N CYS A 100 -21.68 -3.46 24.59
CA CYS A 100 -20.77 -4.56 24.91
C CYS A 100 -19.49 -4.51 24.06
N VAL A 101 -19.63 -4.20 22.78
CA VAL A 101 -18.53 -4.03 21.84
C VAL A 101 -17.66 -2.83 22.22
N SER A 102 -18.24 -1.72 22.71
CA SER A 102 -17.49 -0.55 23.19
C SER A 102 -16.72 -0.79 24.48
N GLU A 103 -17.23 -1.66 25.34
CA GLU A 103 -16.52 -2.13 26.54
C GLU A 103 -15.30 -3.01 26.17
N LEU A 104 -15.32 -3.65 25.00
CA LEU A 104 -14.32 -4.67 24.63
C LEU A 104 -13.38 -4.28 23.46
N CYS A 105 -13.78 -3.48 22.46
CA CYS A 105 -13.13 -3.29 21.12
C CYS A 105 -11.63 -2.93 21.07
N ASN A 106 -10.82 -3.57 20.19
CA ASN A 106 -10.60 -3.37 18.72
C ASN A 106 -10.61 -4.68 17.84
N ALA A 107 -10.69 -4.64 16.48
CA ALA A 107 -11.38 -5.65 15.61
C ALA A 107 -10.62 -6.41 14.45
N VAL A 108 -11.28 -7.48 13.88
CA VAL A 108 -11.26 -8.31 12.58
C VAL A 108 -10.01 -9.13 12.10
N ILE A 109 -10.16 -10.45 11.75
CA ILE A 109 -9.10 -11.49 11.50
C ILE A 109 -7.74 -10.96 11.89
N VAL A 110 -7.61 -10.85 13.20
CA VAL A 110 -6.48 -10.24 13.82
C VAL A 110 -5.62 -11.42 14.21
N VAL A 111 -4.31 -11.32 14.00
CA VAL A 111 -3.42 -11.73 15.06
C VAL A 111 -3.53 -10.61 16.09
N PRO A 112 -4.48 -10.69 17.05
CA PRO A 112 -4.70 -9.57 17.93
C PRO A 112 -3.44 -9.35 18.75
N GLY A 113 -3.10 -8.08 18.93
CA GLY A 113 -2.19 -7.71 19.99
C GLY A 113 -2.77 -8.14 21.33
N LYS A 114 -1.90 -8.24 22.35
CA LYS A 114 -2.28 -8.76 23.67
C LYS A 114 -3.54 -8.09 24.27
N THR A 115 -3.78 -6.83 23.92
CA THR A 115 -4.91 -6.02 24.40
C THR A 115 -6.16 -6.04 23.50
N SER A 116 -6.07 -6.50 22.25
CA SER A 116 -7.19 -6.55 21.29
C SER A 116 -7.77 -7.95 21.08
N THR A 117 -7.31 -8.96 21.83
CA THR A 117 -7.76 -10.36 21.65
C THR A 117 -9.22 -10.58 22.01
N LEU A 118 -9.64 -10.06 23.16
CA LEU A 118 -11.00 -10.17 23.67
C LEU A 118 -12.09 -9.70 22.69
N PRO A 119 -12.02 -8.48 22.17
CA PRO A 119 -12.99 -7.99 21.21
C PRO A 119 -12.95 -8.72 19.88
N ALA A 120 -11.78 -9.12 19.39
CA ALA A 120 -11.68 -9.88 18.16
C ALA A 120 -12.46 -11.21 18.27
N LEU A 121 -12.34 -11.91 19.39
CA LEU A 121 -13.05 -13.17 19.66
C LEU A 121 -14.56 -12.96 19.85
N LEU A 122 -14.97 -11.91 20.57
CA LEU A 122 -16.39 -11.58 20.71
C LEU A 122 -17.00 -11.24 19.34
N LEU A 123 -16.32 -10.41 18.55
CA LEU A 123 -16.77 -10.06 17.20
C LEU A 123 -16.89 -11.29 16.32
N ALA A 124 -15.95 -12.24 16.42
CA ALA A 124 -16.02 -13.49 15.67
C ALA A 124 -17.28 -14.30 15.99
N GLN A 125 -17.63 -14.41 17.28
CA GLN A 125 -18.87 -15.06 17.70
C GLN A 125 -20.11 -14.31 17.16
N LEU A 126 -20.19 -12.99 17.36
CA LEU A 126 -21.32 -12.18 16.90
C LEU A 126 -21.49 -12.22 15.38
N PHE A 127 -20.39 -12.28 14.64
CA PHE A 127 -20.38 -12.32 13.18
C PHE A 127 -20.84 -13.67 12.64
N MET A 128 -20.53 -14.77 13.33
CA MET A 128 -21.14 -16.07 13.04
C MET A 128 -22.65 -16.05 13.30
N GLU A 129 -23.12 -15.47 14.40
CA GLU A 129 -24.56 -15.31 14.70
C GLU A 129 -25.26 -14.44 13.64
N ALA A 130 -24.54 -13.46 13.07
CA ALA A 130 -25.01 -12.65 11.96
C ALA A 130 -25.07 -13.42 10.62
N GLY A 131 -24.43 -14.58 10.50
CA GLY A 131 -24.51 -15.44 9.32
C GLY A 131 -23.31 -15.35 8.38
N ILE A 132 -22.14 -14.96 8.87
CA ILE A 132 -20.89 -15.27 8.16
C ILE A 132 -20.75 -16.79 8.05
N PRO A 133 -20.42 -17.36 6.88
CA PRO A 133 -20.17 -18.80 6.75
C PRO A 133 -18.97 -19.24 7.60
N ALA A 134 -19.05 -20.46 8.14
CA ALA A 134 -17.95 -21.06 8.89
C ALA A 134 -16.65 -21.02 8.07
N GLY A 135 -15.56 -20.65 8.73
CA GLY A 135 -14.23 -20.55 8.13
C GLY A 135 -13.94 -19.25 7.38
N VAL A 136 -14.93 -18.40 7.06
CA VAL A 136 -14.67 -17.08 6.45
C VAL A 136 -13.96 -16.14 7.43
N LEU A 137 -14.23 -16.30 8.73
CA LEU A 137 -13.61 -15.54 9.82
C LEU A 137 -12.98 -16.51 10.81
N ASN A 138 -11.65 -16.43 10.94
CA ASN A 138 -10.89 -17.17 11.94
C ASN A 138 -10.10 -16.18 12.79
N VAL A 139 -9.98 -16.42 14.10
CA VAL A 139 -9.23 -15.56 15.03
C VAL A 139 -8.32 -16.45 15.86
N VAL A 140 -7.01 -16.18 15.77
CA VAL A 140 -5.96 -16.87 16.51
C VAL A 140 -5.19 -15.85 17.34
N SER A 141 -4.82 -16.21 18.57
CA SER A 141 -4.11 -15.33 19.50
C SER A 141 -2.69 -15.79 19.75
N GLY A 142 -1.77 -14.86 20.01
CA GLY A 142 -0.36 -15.16 20.28
C GLY A 142 0.53 -13.92 20.25
N SER A 143 1.85 -14.12 20.23
CA SER A 143 2.82 -13.03 20.11
C SER A 143 2.81 -12.43 18.70
N GLU A 144 2.48 -11.14 18.57
CA GLU A 144 2.28 -10.41 17.29
C GLU A 144 3.36 -10.70 16.23
N ALA A 145 4.65 -10.53 16.59
CA ALA A 145 5.74 -10.68 15.63
C ALA A 145 5.94 -12.13 15.17
N SER A 146 5.95 -13.07 16.11
CA SER A 146 6.19 -14.49 15.82
C SER A 146 5.00 -15.12 15.09
N LEU A 147 3.79 -14.82 15.55
CA LEU A 147 2.57 -15.36 14.97
C LEU A 147 2.28 -14.73 13.60
N GLY A 148 2.50 -13.42 13.44
CA GLY A 148 2.39 -12.75 12.14
C GLY A 148 3.33 -13.33 11.10
N ALA A 149 4.58 -13.64 11.47
CA ALA A 149 5.54 -14.30 10.58
C ALA A 149 5.04 -15.69 10.16
N LYS A 150 4.55 -16.50 11.11
CA LYS A 150 3.99 -17.84 10.82
C LYS A 150 2.79 -17.79 9.89
N VAL A 151 1.91 -16.79 10.06
CA VAL A 151 0.77 -16.55 9.16
C VAL A 151 1.26 -16.24 7.75
N ALA A 152 2.27 -15.39 7.61
CA ALA A 152 2.84 -15.04 6.31
C ALA A 152 3.53 -16.22 5.60
N GLN A 153 4.17 -17.09 6.37
CA GLN A 153 4.86 -18.29 5.88
C GLN A 153 3.89 -19.36 5.38
N ASN A 154 2.61 -19.29 5.77
CA ASN A 154 1.63 -20.29 5.37
C ASN A 154 1.24 -20.13 3.88
N PRO A 155 1.36 -21.19 3.06
CA PRO A 155 1.14 -21.14 1.61
C PRO A 155 -0.30 -20.85 1.17
N GLN A 156 -1.27 -20.83 2.08
CA GLN A 156 -2.67 -20.49 1.81
C GLN A 156 -3.00 -19.01 2.04
N VAL A 157 -2.10 -18.22 2.65
CA VAL A 157 -2.34 -16.79 3.00
C VAL A 157 -1.85 -15.86 1.90
N ASN A 158 -2.74 -15.30 1.08
CA ASN A 158 -2.33 -14.60 -0.15
C ASN A 158 -2.02 -13.11 0.03
N TYR A 159 -2.35 -12.54 1.19
CA TYR A 159 -2.17 -11.13 1.49
C TYR A 159 -2.05 -10.92 2.99
N LEU A 160 -1.17 -10.01 3.41
CA LEU A 160 -0.96 -9.69 4.82
C LEU A 160 -1.13 -8.18 5.07
N THR A 161 -1.98 -7.83 6.03
CA THR A 161 -2.11 -6.46 6.54
C THR A 161 -1.63 -6.41 7.99
N TYR A 162 -0.74 -5.48 8.31
CA TYR A 162 -0.28 -5.25 9.68
C TYR A 162 -0.65 -3.84 10.15
N SER A 163 -1.24 -3.75 11.34
CA SER A 163 -1.46 -2.47 12.02
C SER A 163 -0.85 -2.52 13.42
N GLY A 164 0.09 -1.63 13.71
CA GLY A 164 0.83 -1.68 14.96
C GLY A 164 2.08 -0.81 15.00
N ARG A 165 2.93 -1.02 16.02
CA ARG A 165 4.17 -0.25 16.21
C ARG A 165 5.16 -0.46 15.06
N GLN A 166 5.93 0.58 14.74
CA GLN A 166 6.95 0.60 13.68
C GLN A 166 7.99 -0.52 13.81
N HIS A 167 8.67 -0.63 14.95
CA HIS A 167 9.73 -1.64 15.13
C HIS A 167 9.23 -3.08 14.92
N THR A 168 8.01 -3.39 15.39
CA THR A 168 7.39 -4.71 15.15
C THR A 168 7.04 -4.91 13.67
N GLY A 169 6.54 -3.87 13.00
CA GLY A 169 6.25 -3.89 11.57
C GLY A 169 7.50 -4.11 10.72
N GLU A 170 8.62 -3.44 11.05
CA GLU A 170 9.91 -3.64 10.38
C GLU A 170 10.46 -5.05 10.59
N ALA A 171 10.39 -5.57 11.82
CA ALA A 171 10.80 -6.94 12.12
C ALA A 171 9.95 -7.97 11.36
N LEU A 172 8.64 -7.75 11.27
CA LEU A 172 7.74 -8.60 10.50
C LEU A 172 8.03 -8.51 9.01
N ALA A 173 8.22 -7.31 8.44
CA ALA A 173 8.55 -7.14 7.03
C ALA A 173 9.85 -7.88 6.65
N LYS A 174 10.87 -7.85 7.52
CA LYS A 174 12.11 -8.63 7.34
C LYS A 174 11.86 -10.14 7.38
N ALA A 175 10.98 -10.61 8.26
CA ALA A 175 10.65 -12.03 8.38
C ALA A 175 9.79 -12.56 7.20
N VAL A 176 9.00 -11.69 6.57
CA VAL A 176 8.13 -12.02 5.43
C VAL A 176 8.84 -11.86 4.08
N ALA A 177 9.93 -11.09 4.03
CA ALA A 177 10.71 -10.90 2.81
C ALA A 177 11.16 -12.25 2.20
N GLY A 178 10.92 -12.41 0.90
CA GLY A 178 11.24 -13.63 0.16
C GLY A 178 10.14 -14.71 0.13
N TRP A 179 9.07 -14.59 0.94
CA TRP A 179 7.96 -15.56 0.93
C TRP A 179 6.90 -15.31 -0.17
N GLY A 180 7.07 -14.26 -0.97
CA GLY A 180 6.16 -13.92 -2.08
C GLY A 180 4.78 -13.42 -1.66
N VAL A 181 4.54 -13.15 -0.36
CA VAL A 181 3.26 -12.61 0.14
C VAL A 181 3.30 -11.08 0.13
N PRO A 182 2.42 -10.39 -0.61
CA PRO A 182 2.30 -8.94 -0.54
C PRO A 182 1.86 -8.53 0.87
N MET A 183 2.56 -7.53 1.41
CA MET A 183 2.30 -7.01 2.75
C MET A 183 2.03 -5.50 2.70
N SER A 184 0.95 -5.06 3.35
CA SER A 184 0.73 -3.66 3.69
C SER A 184 0.89 -3.44 5.19
N PHE A 185 1.36 -2.26 5.55
CA PHE A 185 1.52 -1.84 6.94
C PHE A 185 0.88 -0.47 7.13
N SER A 186 0.08 -0.37 8.18
CA SER A 186 -0.50 0.85 8.72
C SER A 186 0.12 1.03 10.10
N LEU A 187 1.14 1.88 10.21
CA LEU A 187 1.88 1.96 11.46
C LEU A 187 1.09 2.80 12.46
N SER A 188 0.62 2.16 13.54
CA SER A 188 0.02 2.80 14.70
C SER A 188 1.12 3.50 15.50
N LEU A 189 1.75 4.48 14.87
CA LEU A 189 2.53 5.45 15.59
C LEU A 189 1.50 6.33 16.29
N SER A 190 1.76 6.67 17.55
CA SER A 190 1.11 7.78 18.22
C SER A 190 1.18 8.98 17.28
N SER A 191 0.11 9.20 16.52
CA SER A 191 0.24 9.91 15.26
C SER A 191 0.43 11.38 15.59
N VAL A 192 1.59 11.90 15.18
CA VAL A 192 1.85 13.33 15.24
C VAL A 192 1.00 13.95 14.15
N CYS A 193 -0.26 14.27 14.48
CA CYS A 193 -1.05 15.13 13.62
C CYS A 193 -0.46 16.54 13.73
N THR A 194 0.02 17.09 12.63
CA THR A 194 0.39 18.50 12.59
C THR A 194 -0.87 19.34 12.70
N PHE A 195 -0.94 20.22 13.71
CA PHE A 195 -1.98 21.24 13.85
C PHE A 195 -1.41 22.58 13.41
N ILE A 196 -2.01 23.20 12.39
CA ILE A 196 -1.59 24.48 11.82
C ILE A 196 -2.72 25.48 12.03
N ILE A 197 -2.45 26.54 12.78
CA ILE A 197 -3.39 27.64 13.03
C ILE A 197 -2.80 28.89 12.38
N PHE A 198 -3.49 29.43 11.37
CA PHE A 198 -3.13 30.69 10.75
C PHE A 198 -3.75 31.88 11.50
N ASP A 199 -3.28 33.09 11.22
CA ASP A 199 -3.80 34.35 11.78
C ASP A 199 -5.32 34.49 11.58
N SER A 200 -5.78 34.19 10.37
CA SER A 200 -7.19 34.22 9.97
C SER A 200 -8.05 33.10 10.55
N ALA A 201 -7.56 32.28 11.49
CA ALA A 201 -8.33 31.18 12.04
C ALA A 201 -9.38 31.66 13.06
N ASP A 202 -10.55 31.02 13.07
CA ASP A 202 -11.43 31.07 14.25
C ASP A 202 -10.75 30.35 15.42
N LEU A 203 -10.15 31.15 16.31
CA LEU A 203 -9.40 30.67 17.45
C LEU A 203 -10.27 29.87 18.43
N ASN A 204 -11.57 30.18 18.57
CA ASN A 204 -12.42 29.46 19.51
C ASN A 204 -12.63 28.02 19.04
N SER A 205 -13.03 27.85 17.79
CA SER A 205 -13.19 26.53 17.18
C SER A 205 -11.87 25.74 17.13
N ALA A 206 -10.76 26.41 16.83
CA ALA A 206 -9.43 25.79 16.80
C ALA A 206 -9.00 25.29 18.19
N VAL A 207 -9.23 26.09 19.24
CA VAL A 207 -8.95 25.71 20.63
C VAL A 207 -9.83 24.54 21.05
N ASP A 208 -11.13 24.56 20.74
CA ASP A 208 -12.03 23.44 21.02
C ASP A 208 -11.57 22.14 20.34
N GLY A 209 -11.12 22.21 19.08
CA GLY A 209 -10.56 21.07 18.35
C GLY A 209 -9.27 20.53 18.99
N VAL A 210 -8.38 21.41 19.47
CA VAL A 210 -7.16 21.02 20.19
C VAL A 210 -7.50 20.39 21.55
N ILE A 211 -8.46 20.95 22.28
CA ILE A 211 -8.92 20.42 23.57
C ILE A 211 -9.56 19.04 23.36
N GLU A 212 -10.44 18.88 22.36
CA GLU A 212 -11.05 17.58 22.06
C GLU A 212 -9.96 16.54 21.80
N LEU A 213 -8.94 16.86 21.01
CA LEU A 213 -7.82 15.95 20.75
C LEU A 213 -6.99 15.63 22.01
N ALA A 214 -6.66 16.64 22.81
CA ALA A 214 -5.86 16.47 24.02
C ALA A 214 -6.58 15.62 25.09
N PHE A 215 -7.91 15.74 25.17
CA PHE A 215 -8.71 15.11 26.20
C PHE A 215 -9.56 13.92 25.73
N LYS A 216 -9.56 13.57 24.43
CA LYS A 216 -10.19 12.33 23.93
C LYS A 216 -9.58 11.14 24.68
N LYS A 217 -10.36 10.56 25.60
CA LYS A 217 -9.98 9.42 26.46
C LYS A 217 -9.67 8.17 25.61
N LYS A 218 -8.48 8.11 25.02
CA LYS A 218 -7.74 6.86 24.71
C LYS A 218 -6.31 7.25 24.35
N ARG A 219 -5.39 6.94 25.26
CA ARG A 219 -3.99 7.36 25.30
C ARG A 219 -3.09 6.70 24.23
N ASP A 220 -3.68 6.20 23.14
CA ASP A 220 -2.99 5.37 22.14
C ASP A 220 -2.93 6.00 20.74
N PHE A 221 -3.70 7.06 20.43
CA PHE A 221 -3.83 7.54 19.04
C PHE A 221 -3.17 8.88 18.67
N CYS A 222 -2.90 9.78 19.60
CA CYS A 222 -2.30 11.08 19.26
C CYS A 222 -1.33 11.51 20.36
N ASN A 223 -0.03 11.52 20.07
CA ASN A 223 0.91 12.35 20.81
C ASN A 223 1.06 13.64 20.00
N LEU A 224 0.62 14.77 20.57
CA LEU A 224 0.75 16.08 19.94
C LEU A 224 2.23 16.48 19.91
N TRP A 225 2.87 16.41 18.75
CA TRP A 225 4.16 17.07 18.52
C TRP A 225 3.95 18.18 17.51
N LEU A 226 4.29 19.40 17.90
CA LEU A 226 4.40 20.53 16.98
C LEU A 226 5.65 20.32 16.11
N CYS A 227 5.46 19.70 14.96
CA CYS A 227 6.47 19.67 13.91
C CYS A 227 6.16 20.76 12.87
N ILE A 228 7.18 21.45 12.38
CA ILE A 228 7.09 22.20 11.12
C ILE A 228 6.63 21.18 10.06
N GLY A 229 5.42 21.34 9.50
CA GLY A 229 4.58 20.21 9.04
C GLY A 229 5.24 19.14 8.16
N ASN A 230 6.20 19.50 7.31
CA ASN A 230 6.89 18.55 6.42
C ASN A 230 8.24 18.03 6.94
N HIS A 231 8.72 18.49 8.10
CA HIS A 231 10.02 18.10 8.69
C HIS A 231 9.94 16.84 9.58
N SER A 232 8.78 16.19 9.65
CA SER A 232 8.60 14.92 10.36
C SER A 232 8.95 13.73 9.46
N PRO A 233 9.59 12.64 9.94
CA PRO A 233 9.71 11.40 9.16
C PRO A 233 8.34 10.75 8.87
N TYR A 234 7.28 11.23 9.51
CA TYR A 234 5.90 10.73 9.38
C TYR A 234 5.04 11.61 8.47
N GLY A 235 3.91 11.07 8.02
CA GLY A 235 2.99 11.77 7.13
C GLY A 235 1.60 11.13 7.07
N GLN A 236 0.95 10.98 8.23
CA GLN A 236 -0.39 10.39 8.29
C GLN A 236 -1.48 11.44 8.05
N ALA A 237 -1.59 12.43 8.95
CA ALA A 237 -2.64 13.44 8.85
C ALA A 237 -2.21 14.82 9.37
N ALA A 238 -2.94 15.85 8.95
CA ALA A 238 -2.78 17.24 9.42
C ALA A 238 -4.13 17.94 9.57
N SER A 239 -4.19 18.95 10.43
CA SER A 239 -5.34 19.83 10.61
C SER A 239 -4.90 21.27 10.36
N ILE A 240 -5.67 21.98 9.54
CA ILE A 240 -5.42 23.36 9.12
C ILE A 240 -6.59 24.22 9.56
N TRP A 241 -6.32 25.32 10.25
CA TRP A 241 -7.32 26.27 10.72
C TRP A 241 -7.07 27.63 10.10
N THR A 242 -8.04 28.13 9.32
CA THR A 242 -8.03 29.43 8.64
C THR A 242 -9.41 29.72 8.05
N GLU A 243 -9.87 30.97 8.07
CA GLU A 243 -11.05 31.42 7.32
C GLU A 243 -10.77 31.66 5.83
N ASP A 244 -9.50 31.73 5.41
CA ASP A 244 -9.12 31.84 4.00
C ASP A 244 -9.06 30.47 3.32
N LEU A 245 -10.04 30.22 2.43
CA LEU A 245 -10.13 28.98 1.65
C LEU A 245 -8.94 28.75 0.72
N THR A 246 -8.38 29.81 0.14
CA THR A 246 -7.23 29.69 -0.78
C THR A 246 -6.02 29.21 0.01
N LEU A 247 -5.74 29.86 1.14
CA LEU A 247 -4.67 29.46 2.05
C LEU A 247 -4.86 28.03 2.56
N ALA A 248 -6.09 27.64 2.92
CA ALA A 248 -6.40 26.27 3.33
C ALA A 248 -6.05 25.25 2.25
N LEU A 249 -6.52 25.45 1.02
CA LEU A 249 -6.33 24.51 -0.09
C LEU A 249 -4.88 24.44 -0.55
N GLU A 250 -4.17 25.57 -0.63
CA GLU A 250 -2.75 25.62 -0.99
C GLU A 250 -1.87 24.95 0.07
N SER A 251 -2.17 25.20 1.34
CA SER A 251 -1.49 24.55 2.46
C SER A 251 -1.79 23.06 2.49
N ALA A 252 -3.05 22.67 2.34
CA ALA A 252 -3.46 21.27 2.27
C ALA A 252 -2.72 20.54 1.17
N LYS A 253 -2.65 21.09 -0.04
CA LYS A 253 -1.90 20.52 -1.18
C LYS A 253 -0.40 20.40 -0.90
N SER A 254 0.19 21.35 -0.19
CA SER A 254 1.64 21.40 0.08
C SER A 254 2.12 20.44 1.17
N LEU A 255 1.22 19.94 2.02
CA LEU A 255 1.56 19.01 3.09
C LEU A 255 1.77 17.57 2.57
N CYS A 256 2.84 16.92 3.02
CA CYS A 256 3.16 15.53 2.70
C CYS A 256 2.46 14.54 3.64
N VAL A 257 1.13 14.63 3.75
CA VAL A 257 0.28 13.75 4.56
C VAL A 257 -0.78 13.06 3.69
N GLY A 258 -1.36 11.97 4.17
CA GLY A 258 -2.46 11.29 3.47
C GLY A 258 -3.84 11.86 3.78
N SER A 259 -4.01 12.57 4.88
CA SER A 259 -5.29 13.20 5.21
C SER A 259 -5.12 14.62 5.76
N VAL A 260 -5.97 15.54 5.32
CA VAL A 260 -6.00 16.93 5.77
C VAL A 260 -7.41 17.29 6.17
N TRP A 261 -7.56 17.86 7.35
CA TRP A 261 -8.81 18.41 7.86
C TRP A 261 -8.73 19.93 7.87
N VAL A 262 -9.66 20.61 7.21
CA VAL A 262 -9.74 22.08 7.22
C VAL A 262 -10.80 22.52 8.22
N ASN A 263 -10.46 23.40 9.16
CA ASN A 263 -11.34 23.95 10.21
C ASN A 263 -12.08 22.88 11.04
N CYS A 264 -11.45 21.74 11.21
CA CYS A 264 -11.95 20.62 11.99
C CYS A 264 -10.81 19.62 12.26
N HIS A 265 -11.13 18.55 12.97
CA HIS A 265 -10.17 17.49 13.23
C HIS A 265 -10.84 16.14 13.45
N SER A 266 -10.10 15.04 13.20
CA SER A 266 -10.53 13.66 13.53
C SER A 266 -11.86 13.22 12.88
N VAL A 267 -12.26 13.85 11.78
CA VAL A 267 -13.42 13.39 11.00
C VAL A 267 -13.00 12.16 10.20
N MET A 268 -13.68 11.04 10.45
CA MET A 268 -13.41 9.75 9.85
C MET A 268 -14.68 9.25 9.16
N ASP A 269 -14.54 8.82 7.91
CA ASP A 269 -15.64 8.25 7.15
C ASP A 269 -15.18 7.01 6.37
N PRO A 270 -15.94 5.90 6.36
CA PRO A 270 -15.57 4.70 5.61
C PRO A 270 -15.42 4.90 4.10
N ALA A 271 -16.04 5.93 3.52
CA ALA A 271 -15.91 6.27 2.10
C ALA A 271 -14.65 7.09 1.79
N LEU A 272 -13.92 7.55 2.81
CA LEU A 272 -12.69 8.33 2.62
C LEU A 272 -11.45 7.46 2.75
N PRO A 273 -10.54 7.50 1.77
CA PRO A 273 -9.29 6.78 1.89
C PRO A 273 -8.35 7.47 2.87
N LEU A 274 -7.77 6.68 3.76
CA LEU A 274 -6.77 7.04 4.75
C LEU A 274 -5.48 6.31 4.36
N CYS A 275 -4.46 7.07 3.97
CA CYS A 275 -3.20 6.51 3.53
C CYS A 275 -2.02 7.05 4.34
N GLY A 276 -1.11 6.17 4.77
CA GLY A 276 0.15 6.59 5.37
C GLY A 276 1.13 7.12 4.30
N ARG A 277 1.94 8.12 4.67
CA ARG A 277 3.14 8.49 3.90
C ARG A 277 4.39 8.31 4.74
N ARG A 278 5.53 8.15 4.04
CA ARG A 278 6.85 8.03 4.65
C ARG A 278 6.86 6.86 5.64
N GLU A 279 7.29 7.07 6.88
CA GLU A 279 7.32 6.03 7.92
C GLU A 279 5.94 5.75 8.53
N SER A 280 4.86 6.41 8.12
CA SER A 280 3.50 6.13 8.63
C SER A 280 2.85 4.90 7.98
N GLY A 281 3.39 4.38 6.89
CA GLY A 281 2.86 3.19 6.24
C GLY A 281 2.67 3.29 4.74
N ASN A 282 2.19 2.19 4.15
CA ASN A 282 1.82 2.11 2.73
C ASN A 282 0.37 1.60 2.52
N CYS A 283 -0.37 1.31 3.60
CA CYS A 283 -1.76 0.88 3.53
C CYS A 283 -2.68 2.01 3.07
N THR A 284 -3.75 1.68 2.37
CA THR A 284 -4.88 2.60 2.10
C THR A 284 -6.14 1.96 2.66
N ASP A 285 -6.69 2.54 3.72
CA ASP A 285 -7.92 2.06 4.36
C ASP A 285 -9.09 2.95 3.96
N GLY A 286 -10.28 2.37 3.75
CA GLY A 286 -11.47 3.13 3.37
C GLY A 286 -11.55 3.52 1.90
N GLY A 287 -12.72 3.99 1.49
CA GLY A 287 -13.03 4.34 0.11
C GLY A 287 -13.04 3.15 -0.84
N ARG A 288 -13.22 3.44 -2.13
CA ARG A 288 -13.05 2.44 -3.21
C ARG A 288 -11.58 2.07 -3.37
N GLU A 289 -10.71 3.01 -3.05
CA GLU A 289 -9.27 2.97 -3.19
C GLU A 289 -8.66 1.90 -2.28
N GLY A 290 -9.11 1.81 -1.03
CA GLY A 290 -8.67 0.79 -0.09
C GLY A 290 -9.13 -0.62 -0.46
N LEU A 291 -10.19 -0.80 -1.27
CA LEU A 291 -10.61 -2.12 -1.73
C LEU A 291 -9.59 -2.75 -2.67
N TYR A 292 -8.83 -1.95 -3.42
CA TYR A 292 -7.91 -2.46 -4.43
C TYR A 292 -6.76 -3.29 -3.86
N GLN A 293 -6.42 -3.09 -2.59
CA GLN A 293 -5.38 -3.88 -1.92
C GLN A 293 -5.82 -5.33 -1.67
N PHE A 294 -7.13 -5.60 -1.66
CA PHE A 294 -7.73 -6.92 -1.48
C PHE A 294 -8.15 -7.58 -2.81
N LEU A 295 -7.87 -6.93 -3.95
CA LEU A 295 -8.26 -7.39 -5.27
C LEU A 295 -7.04 -7.70 -6.13
N ARG A 296 -7.19 -8.68 -7.02
CA ARG A 296 -6.21 -8.99 -8.08
C ARG A 296 -6.90 -9.05 -9.43
N PRO A 297 -6.22 -8.70 -10.54
CA PRO A 297 -6.76 -8.91 -11.88
C PRO A 297 -7.13 -10.37 -12.11
N SER A 298 -8.27 -10.63 -12.76
CA SER A 298 -8.80 -11.99 -12.99
C SER A 298 -7.85 -12.90 -13.79
N HIS A 299 -6.98 -12.28 -14.60
CA HIS A 299 -6.08 -12.95 -15.54
C HIS A 299 -4.62 -12.98 -15.05
N SER A 300 -4.33 -12.52 -13.82
CA SER A 300 -2.96 -12.61 -13.31
C SER A 300 -2.64 -14.05 -12.92
N PRO A 301 -1.48 -14.59 -13.34
CA PRO A 301 -1.04 -15.90 -12.87
C PRO A 301 -0.90 -15.86 -11.35
N SER A 302 -1.26 -16.96 -10.69
CA SER A 302 -0.88 -17.16 -9.29
C SER A 302 0.64 -17.29 -9.25
N PHE A 303 1.33 -16.32 -8.64
CA PHE A 303 2.76 -16.45 -8.42
C PHE A 303 3.01 -17.71 -7.57
N PRO A 304 3.83 -18.67 -8.03
CA PRO A 304 4.25 -19.78 -7.19
C PRO A 304 5.00 -19.19 -5.99
N ARG A 305 4.72 -19.72 -4.80
CA ARG A 305 5.49 -19.34 -3.61
C ARG A 305 6.79 -20.11 -3.64
N SER A 306 7.89 -19.41 -3.87
CA SER A 306 9.22 -19.96 -3.63
C SER A 306 9.53 -19.95 -2.13
N SER A 307 10.26 -20.97 -1.67
CA SER A 307 10.91 -20.92 -0.36
C SER A 307 12.01 -19.86 -0.42
N PRO A 308 12.10 -18.94 0.55
CA PRO A 308 13.11 -17.89 0.50
C PRO A 308 14.51 -18.50 0.49
N SER A 309 15.33 -18.13 -0.50
CA SER A 309 16.77 -18.32 -0.43
C SER A 309 17.33 -17.47 0.72
N SER A 310 18.30 -17.97 1.48
CA SER A 310 18.94 -17.19 2.54
C SER A 310 19.67 -15.99 1.93
N ILE A 311 19.08 -14.79 2.05
CA ILE A 311 19.68 -13.55 1.56
C ILE A 311 20.45 -12.89 2.71
N ASN A 312 21.74 -12.61 2.50
CA ASN A 312 22.50 -11.75 3.41
C ASN A 312 22.19 -10.29 3.10
N TYR A 313 21.34 -9.66 3.91
CA TYR A 313 21.00 -8.24 3.76
C TYR A 313 22.20 -7.31 3.90
N ALA A 314 23.30 -7.73 4.54
CA ALA A 314 24.52 -6.92 4.65
C ALA A 314 25.27 -6.80 3.31
N ASP A 315 25.11 -7.77 2.41
CA ASP A 315 25.80 -7.83 1.12
C ASP A 315 24.92 -7.34 -0.04
N LEU A 316 23.65 -7.05 0.22
CA LEU A 316 22.68 -6.62 -0.79
C LEU A 316 23.06 -5.24 -1.34
N GLY A 317 23.59 -5.22 -2.57
CA GLY A 317 24.02 -4.00 -3.26
C GLY A 317 25.50 -3.64 -3.09
N SER A 318 26.33 -4.51 -2.50
CA SER A 318 27.79 -4.34 -2.39
C SER A 318 28.59 -5.03 -3.49
N ALA A 319 27.99 -5.99 -4.20
CA ALA A 319 28.64 -6.73 -5.29
C ALA A 319 28.59 -5.94 -6.61
N ALA A 320 29.76 -5.57 -7.15
CA ALA A 320 29.88 -5.03 -8.50
C ALA A 320 29.76 -6.18 -9.51
N SER A 321 28.65 -6.28 -10.27
CA SER A 321 28.61 -7.20 -11.41
C SER A 321 29.42 -6.61 -12.57
N LYS A 322 30.19 -7.47 -13.25
CA LYS A 322 30.93 -7.08 -14.46
C LYS A 322 29.93 -6.97 -15.62
N PHE A 323 29.69 -5.74 -16.08
CA PHE A 323 28.90 -5.49 -17.28
C PHE A 323 29.58 -6.16 -18.50
N MET A 324 28.92 -7.16 -19.13
CA MET A 324 29.36 -7.69 -20.43
C MET A 324 28.82 -6.80 -21.54
N ILE A 325 29.60 -5.80 -21.96
CA ILE A 325 29.34 -5.08 -23.20
C ILE A 325 29.86 -5.96 -24.35
N PRO A 326 29.06 -6.33 -25.36
CA PRO A 326 29.55 -7.09 -26.51
C PRO A 326 30.69 -6.34 -27.22
N GLU A 327 31.76 -7.04 -27.62
CA GLU A 327 33.02 -6.48 -28.17
C GLU A 327 32.87 -5.57 -29.41
N ARG A 328 31.68 -5.49 -30.02
CA ARG A 328 31.38 -4.60 -31.16
C ARG A 328 30.93 -3.19 -30.77
N PHE A 329 30.78 -2.90 -29.47
CA PHE A 329 30.42 -1.57 -29.00
C PHE A 329 31.69 -0.76 -28.71
N ASP A 330 31.89 0.35 -29.42
CA ASP A 330 33.03 1.25 -29.21
C ASP A 330 32.96 1.88 -27.80
N PRO A 331 33.90 1.55 -26.89
CA PRO A 331 33.91 2.12 -25.54
C PRO A 331 34.14 3.64 -25.54
N SER A 332 34.63 4.23 -26.64
CA SER A 332 34.87 5.67 -26.75
C SER A 332 33.60 6.50 -26.92
N ARG A 333 32.45 5.89 -27.26
CA ARG A 333 31.14 6.57 -27.33
C ARG A 333 30.35 6.55 -26.02
N SER A 334 30.76 5.77 -25.01
CA SER A 334 29.91 5.46 -23.85
C SER A 334 30.63 5.52 -22.48
N THR A 335 31.73 6.26 -22.36
CA THR A 335 32.33 6.62 -21.06
C THR A 335 31.51 7.69 -20.31
N PHE A 336 30.21 7.48 -20.14
CA PHE A 336 29.43 8.19 -19.12
C PHE A 336 29.49 7.38 -17.83
N PHE A 337 30.62 7.50 -17.13
CA PHE A 337 30.72 7.12 -15.72
C PHE A 337 29.75 8.02 -14.93
N PHE A 338 28.58 7.50 -14.54
CA PHE A 338 27.63 8.17 -13.65
C PHE A 338 28.20 8.23 -12.23
N LYS A 339 29.11 9.18 -12.00
CA LYS A 339 29.58 9.56 -10.67
C LYS A 339 28.56 10.54 -10.09
N TYR A 340 27.79 10.06 -9.10
CA TYR A 340 26.90 10.79 -8.18
C TYR A 340 26.79 12.32 -8.39
N LYS A 341 25.66 12.79 -8.96
CA LYS A 341 25.27 14.20 -8.90
C LYS A 341 23.82 14.38 -8.39
N ILE A 342 23.53 13.71 -7.28
CA ILE A 342 22.21 13.63 -6.61
C ILE A 342 21.53 15.00 -6.40
N VAL A 343 22.29 16.06 -6.10
CA VAL A 343 21.71 17.36 -5.69
C VAL A 343 21.07 18.13 -6.87
N THR A 344 21.68 18.09 -8.06
CA THR A 344 21.10 18.75 -9.25
C THR A 344 19.88 17.98 -9.77
N GLU A 345 19.87 16.67 -9.58
CA GLU A 345 18.84 15.75 -10.07
C GLU A 345 17.57 15.83 -9.21
N LEU A 346 17.68 16.02 -7.89
CA LEU A 346 16.55 16.23 -6.99
C LEU A 346 15.73 17.49 -7.32
N LEU A 347 16.40 18.56 -7.78
CA LEU A 347 15.73 19.79 -8.23
C LEU A 347 14.93 19.57 -9.52
N CYS A 348 15.45 18.77 -10.47
CA CYS A 348 14.70 18.38 -11.67
C CYS A 348 13.48 17.52 -11.33
N CYS A 349 13.62 16.57 -10.41
CA CYS A 349 12.52 15.74 -9.92
C CYS A 349 11.40 16.58 -9.30
N TYR A 350 11.76 17.57 -8.49
CA TYR A 350 10.81 18.48 -7.85
C TYR A 350 10.08 19.36 -8.87
N ARG A 351 10.77 19.84 -9.90
CA ARG A 351 10.16 20.61 -11.00
C ARG A 351 9.17 19.76 -11.81
N TRP A 352 9.49 18.49 -12.06
CA TRP A 352 8.60 17.58 -12.77
C TRP A 352 7.31 17.30 -11.99
N MET A 353 7.44 17.03 -10.69
CA MET A 353 6.29 16.82 -9.81
C MET A 353 5.33 18.02 -9.81
N LYS A 354 5.86 19.25 -9.96
CA LYS A 354 5.07 20.48 -10.04
C LYS A 354 4.49 20.81 -11.42
N LYS A 355 4.94 20.16 -12.51
CA LYS A 355 4.33 20.38 -13.84
C LYS A 355 2.85 20.04 -13.80
N SER A 356 2.02 20.78 -14.54
CA SER A 356 0.60 20.43 -14.67
C SER A 356 0.43 19.08 -15.39
N PRO A 357 -0.67 18.35 -15.14
CA PRO A 357 -0.96 17.10 -15.85
C PRO A 357 -0.92 17.26 -17.38
N THR A 358 -1.46 18.37 -17.91
CA THR A 358 -1.43 18.68 -19.34
C THR A 358 -0.01 18.90 -19.87
N ALA A 359 0.86 19.60 -19.12
CA ALA A 359 2.25 19.78 -19.52
C ALA A 359 3.04 18.46 -19.51
N ARG A 360 2.74 17.56 -18.56
CA ARG A 360 3.32 16.20 -18.54
C ARG A 360 2.80 15.35 -19.70
N SER A 361 1.52 15.47 -20.04
CA SER A 361 0.91 14.82 -21.20
C SER A 361 1.63 15.20 -22.50
N GLN A 362 1.86 16.49 -22.73
CA GLN A 362 2.61 16.98 -23.90
C GLN A 362 4.04 16.43 -23.96
N SER A 363 4.76 16.42 -22.84
CA SER A 363 6.09 15.81 -22.77
C SER A 363 6.08 14.30 -23.07
N LEU A 364 5.02 13.57 -22.69
CA LEU A 364 4.88 12.14 -23.01
C LEU A 364 4.54 11.90 -24.49
N TYR A 365 3.75 12.76 -25.12
CA TYR A 365 3.54 12.71 -26.57
C TYR A 365 4.85 12.98 -27.33
N SER A 366 5.60 14.02 -26.92
CA SER A 366 6.93 14.34 -27.46
C SER A 366 7.92 13.16 -27.30
N LEU A 367 7.86 12.44 -26.18
CA LEU A 367 8.62 11.21 -25.97
C LEU A 367 8.19 10.09 -26.91
N ALA A 368 6.88 9.87 -27.10
CA ALA A 368 6.36 8.86 -28.00
C ALA A 368 6.79 9.12 -29.46
N ASP A 369 6.69 10.37 -29.91
CA ASP A 369 7.14 10.78 -31.25
C ASP A 369 8.65 10.58 -31.42
N SER A 370 9.44 10.91 -30.39
CA SER A 370 10.90 10.69 -30.40
C SER A 370 11.27 9.21 -30.45
N LEU A 371 10.49 8.34 -29.79
CA LEU A 371 10.67 6.89 -29.83
C LEU A 371 10.33 6.36 -31.24
N ASP A 372 9.26 6.86 -31.84
CA ASP A 372 8.82 6.44 -33.17
C ASP A 372 9.79 6.85 -34.28
N ASN A 373 10.36 8.06 -34.17
CA ASN A 373 11.40 8.54 -35.10
C ASN A 373 12.67 7.67 -35.11
N ARG A 374 12.92 6.92 -34.03
CA ARG A 374 14.09 6.02 -33.88
C ARG A 374 13.69 4.54 -33.91
N ARG A 375 12.51 4.22 -34.48
CA ARG A 375 11.94 2.88 -34.47
C ARG A 375 12.90 1.81 -35.02
N GLN A 376 13.55 2.10 -36.15
CA GLN A 376 14.47 1.16 -36.81
C GLN A 376 15.72 0.88 -35.96
N ASP A 377 16.35 1.93 -35.40
CA ASP A 377 17.54 1.78 -34.56
C ASP A 377 17.25 0.94 -33.30
N LEU A 378 16.09 1.18 -32.68
CA LEU A 378 15.62 0.42 -31.51
C LEU A 378 15.32 -1.04 -31.86
N ALA A 379 14.65 -1.30 -32.99
CA ALA A 379 14.35 -2.66 -33.43
C ALA A 379 15.64 -3.46 -33.71
N VAL A 380 16.64 -2.85 -34.37
CA VAL A 380 17.95 -3.45 -34.61
C VAL A 380 18.69 -3.72 -33.29
N SER A 381 18.63 -2.80 -32.32
CA SER A 381 19.23 -2.99 -30.99
C SER A 381 18.62 -4.18 -30.25
N ILE A 382 17.28 -4.30 -30.25
CA ILE A 382 16.56 -5.44 -29.66
C ILE A 382 16.94 -6.74 -30.36
N GLN A 383 16.88 -6.79 -31.70
CA GLN A 383 17.25 -7.96 -32.49
C GLN A 383 18.68 -8.43 -32.18
N THR A 384 19.62 -7.49 -32.13
CA THR A 384 21.05 -7.79 -31.92
C THR A 384 21.31 -8.46 -30.58
N GLN A 385 20.60 -8.08 -29.52
CA GLN A 385 20.81 -8.65 -28.19
C GLN A 385 19.96 -9.88 -27.88
N THR A 386 18.70 -9.89 -28.34
CA THR A 386 17.74 -10.94 -27.98
C THR A 386 17.73 -12.10 -28.98
N GLY A 387 18.21 -11.87 -30.21
CA GLY A 387 18.23 -12.85 -31.29
C GLY A 387 16.86 -13.13 -31.92
N ILE A 388 15.82 -12.33 -31.61
CA ILE A 388 14.48 -12.46 -32.21
C ILE A 388 14.45 -11.95 -33.65
N SER A 389 13.37 -12.23 -34.38
CA SER A 389 13.19 -11.71 -35.74
C SER A 389 13.03 -10.18 -35.75
N LEU A 390 13.44 -9.52 -36.84
CA LEU A 390 13.29 -8.07 -36.97
C LEU A 390 11.80 -7.65 -36.87
N GLU A 391 10.90 -8.44 -37.44
CA GLU A 391 9.45 -8.20 -37.37
C GLU A 391 8.93 -8.23 -35.92
N GLU A 392 9.38 -9.18 -35.10
CA GLU A 392 9.02 -9.24 -33.67
C GLU A 392 9.62 -8.09 -32.86
N ALA A 393 10.82 -7.64 -33.22
CA ALA A 393 11.47 -6.49 -32.61
C ALA A 393 10.75 -5.19 -32.96
N GLU A 394 10.40 -4.98 -34.24
CA GLU A 394 9.59 -3.84 -34.69
C GLU A 394 8.24 -3.80 -33.99
N LYS A 395 7.58 -4.94 -33.84
CA LYS A 395 6.33 -5.07 -33.09
C LYS A 395 6.48 -4.69 -31.61
N GLU A 396 7.61 -5.01 -30.98
CA GLU A 396 7.88 -4.57 -29.60
C GLU A 396 8.02 -3.04 -29.51
N VAL A 397 8.70 -2.42 -30.47
CA VAL A 397 8.82 -0.96 -30.54
C VAL A 397 7.47 -0.30 -30.78
N GLU A 398 6.67 -0.81 -31.72
CA GLU A 398 5.32 -0.31 -32.01
C GLU A 398 4.40 -0.36 -30.77
N LEU A 399 4.41 -1.49 -30.05
CA LEU A 399 3.67 -1.62 -28.80
C LEU A 399 4.17 -0.63 -27.73
N SER A 400 5.47 -0.33 -27.73
CA SER A 400 6.07 0.65 -26.81
C SER A 400 5.62 2.08 -27.13
N VAL A 401 5.59 2.47 -28.42
CA VAL A 401 5.01 3.75 -28.86
C VAL A 401 3.57 3.85 -28.38
N SER A 402 2.74 2.86 -28.71
CA SER A 402 1.33 2.82 -28.33
C SER A 402 1.14 2.95 -26.82
N ARG A 403 1.98 2.31 -26.00
CA ARG A 403 1.93 2.44 -24.53
C ARG A 403 2.21 3.85 -24.04
N LEU A 404 3.22 4.53 -24.59
CA LEU A 404 3.50 5.93 -24.21
C LEU A 404 2.35 6.84 -24.62
N THR A 405 1.81 6.67 -25.82
CA THR A 405 0.67 7.44 -26.31
C THR A 405 -0.56 7.23 -25.41
N ASP A 406 -0.84 6.00 -25.00
CA ASP A 406 -1.94 5.69 -24.06
C ASP A 406 -1.75 6.42 -22.72
N TRP A 407 -0.53 6.42 -22.17
CA TRP A 407 -0.23 7.13 -20.91
C TRP A 407 -0.25 8.65 -21.06
N ALA A 408 0.24 9.17 -22.19
CA ALA A 408 0.15 10.58 -22.53
C ALA A 408 -1.32 11.02 -22.55
N ALA A 409 -2.20 10.22 -23.15
CA ALA A 409 -3.63 10.47 -23.20
C ALA A 409 -4.31 10.37 -21.83
N ARG A 410 -3.85 9.51 -20.91
CA ARG A 410 -4.43 9.35 -19.57
C ARG A 410 -3.95 10.40 -18.56
N CYS A 411 -2.78 11.00 -18.81
CA CYS A 411 -2.05 11.83 -17.87
C CYS A 411 -2.89 12.96 -17.23
N ASP A 412 -3.82 13.58 -17.97
CA ASP A 412 -4.72 14.65 -17.49
C ASP A 412 -6.16 14.20 -17.22
N LYS A 413 -6.47 12.93 -17.49
CA LYS A 413 -7.81 12.32 -17.34
C LYS A 413 -7.97 11.58 -16.01
N GLU A 414 -6.89 11.02 -15.48
CA GLU A 414 -6.91 10.32 -14.19
C GLU A 414 -7.01 11.35 -13.05
N GLN A 415 -8.23 11.60 -12.59
CA GLN A 415 -8.53 12.57 -11.54
C GLN A 415 -9.02 11.88 -10.26
N GLY A 416 -8.91 12.62 -9.17
CA GLY A 416 -9.50 12.26 -7.88
C GLY A 416 -11.03 12.21 -7.91
N GLY A 417 -11.61 11.71 -6.84
CA GLY A 417 -13.05 11.71 -6.62
C GLY A 417 -13.48 12.69 -5.54
N THR A 418 -14.76 13.01 -5.52
CA THR A 418 -15.44 13.61 -4.36
C THR A 418 -16.31 12.54 -3.71
N PRO A 419 -15.80 11.80 -2.70
CA PRO A 419 -16.64 10.89 -1.92
C PRO A 419 -17.80 11.67 -1.31
N PHE A 420 -18.97 11.02 -1.19
CA PHE A 420 -20.14 11.61 -0.55
C PHE A 420 -20.20 11.12 0.90
N PRO A 421 -19.63 11.85 1.88
CA PRO A 421 -19.77 11.48 3.27
C PRO A 421 -21.23 11.70 3.74
N PRO A 422 -21.74 10.90 4.69
CA PRO A 422 -23.03 11.10 5.35
C PRO A 422 -23.01 12.26 6.35
N GLN A 423 -21.83 12.74 6.76
CA GLN A 423 -21.67 13.90 7.64
C GLN A 423 -21.62 15.20 6.83
N SER A 424 -22.14 16.30 7.38
CA SER A 424 -22.05 17.64 6.79
C SER A 424 -20.60 17.99 6.48
N GLY A 425 -20.28 18.13 5.20
CA GLY A 425 -18.92 18.28 4.73
C GLY A 425 -18.74 17.84 3.30
N SER A 426 -17.72 18.39 2.66
CA SER A 426 -17.23 17.98 1.35
C SER A 426 -15.86 17.37 1.52
N ALA A 427 -15.61 16.30 0.79
CA ALA A 427 -14.33 15.65 0.79
C ALA A 427 -13.79 15.50 -0.63
N LEU A 428 -12.49 15.73 -0.77
CA LEU A 428 -11.76 15.60 -2.01
C LEU A 428 -10.68 14.55 -1.81
N SER A 429 -10.72 13.48 -2.60
CA SER A 429 -9.67 12.47 -2.62
C SER A 429 -8.91 12.52 -3.92
N THR A 430 -7.63 12.87 -3.89
CA THR A 430 -6.80 13.03 -5.09
C THR A 430 -5.61 12.07 -5.09
N PRO A 431 -5.26 11.51 -6.26
CA PRO A 431 -4.01 10.79 -6.42
C PRO A 431 -2.85 11.80 -6.51
N GLU A 432 -1.81 11.59 -5.71
CA GLU A 432 -0.56 12.35 -5.79
C GLU A 432 0.62 11.43 -6.14
N ALA A 433 1.67 12.03 -6.70
CA ALA A 433 2.94 11.35 -6.96
C ALA A 433 3.55 10.81 -5.66
N LEU A 434 4.15 9.62 -5.72
CA LEU A 434 4.94 9.05 -4.63
C LEU A 434 6.26 9.79 -4.43
N GLY A 435 6.85 10.30 -5.51
CA GLY A 435 8.16 10.97 -5.50
C GLY A 435 9.16 10.26 -6.40
N VAL A 436 10.22 9.71 -5.81
CA VAL A 436 11.27 9.00 -6.55
C VAL A 436 11.03 7.49 -6.48
N LEU A 437 10.87 6.86 -7.64
CA LEU A 437 10.66 5.43 -7.81
C LEU A 437 11.93 4.75 -8.32
N GLY A 438 12.30 3.63 -7.71
CA GLY A 438 13.31 2.71 -8.26
C GLY A 438 12.60 1.59 -9.01
N VAL A 439 13.05 1.24 -10.20
CA VAL A 439 12.47 0.17 -11.01
C VAL A 439 13.59 -0.73 -11.51
N ILE A 440 13.51 -2.02 -11.20
CA ILE A 440 14.39 -3.03 -11.79
C ILE A 440 13.63 -3.67 -12.95
N LEU A 441 14.21 -3.58 -14.14
CA LEU A 441 13.58 -4.05 -15.37
C LEU A 441 13.74 -5.56 -15.52
N PRO A 442 12.68 -6.25 -15.98
CA PRO A 442 12.77 -7.66 -16.33
C PRO A 442 13.65 -7.89 -17.56
N ASN A 443 14.03 -9.14 -17.78
CA ASN A 443 14.74 -9.56 -18.99
C ASN A 443 13.78 -9.78 -20.18
N SER A 444 12.50 -10.07 -19.94
CA SER A 444 11.52 -10.19 -21.04
C SER A 444 11.13 -8.83 -21.63
N LYS A 445 11.02 -8.79 -22.97
CA LYS A 445 10.58 -7.62 -23.75
C LYS A 445 11.24 -6.32 -23.25
N PRO A 446 12.58 -6.18 -23.38
CA PRO A 446 13.38 -5.20 -22.65
C PRO A 446 12.99 -3.74 -22.89
N LEU A 447 12.47 -3.39 -24.08
CA LEU A 447 12.00 -2.03 -24.36
C LEU A 447 10.55 -1.84 -23.89
N LEU A 448 9.68 -2.81 -24.18
CA LEU A 448 8.26 -2.68 -23.85
C LEU A 448 8.00 -2.72 -22.35
N SER A 449 8.73 -3.53 -21.58
CA SER A 449 8.64 -3.57 -20.13
C SER A 449 9.15 -2.27 -19.50
N LEU A 450 10.26 -1.71 -20.03
CA LEU A 450 10.78 -0.39 -19.64
C LEU A 450 9.71 0.67 -19.81
N VAL A 451 9.16 0.79 -21.01
CA VAL A 451 8.18 1.82 -21.35
C VAL A 451 6.88 1.63 -20.56
N SER A 452 6.41 0.39 -20.39
CA SER A 452 5.19 0.08 -19.64
C SER A 452 5.29 0.47 -18.17
N LEU A 453 6.49 0.41 -17.58
CA LEU A 453 6.74 0.81 -16.19
C LEU A 453 7.03 2.31 -16.07
N LEU A 454 7.70 2.90 -17.06
CA LEU A 454 8.02 4.33 -17.10
C LEU A 454 6.76 5.20 -17.27
N GLY A 455 5.88 4.83 -18.21
CA GLY A 455 4.68 5.58 -18.58
C GLY A 455 3.82 6.04 -17.39
N PRO A 456 3.29 5.11 -16.56
CA PRO A 456 2.43 5.48 -15.43
C PRO A 456 3.18 6.29 -14.37
N ALA A 457 4.45 5.96 -14.12
CA ALA A 457 5.27 6.65 -13.14
C ALA A 457 5.46 8.13 -13.52
N VAL A 458 5.91 8.39 -14.75
CA VAL A 458 6.20 9.73 -15.25
C VAL A 458 4.91 10.53 -15.46
N ALA A 459 3.84 9.91 -15.97
CA ALA A 459 2.53 10.54 -16.14
C ALA A 459 1.98 11.10 -14.82
N MET A 460 2.15 10.37 -13.72
CA MET A 460 1.68 10.81 -12.40
C MET A 460 2.63 11.80 -11.70
N GLY A 461 3.74 12.19 -12.34
CA GLY A 461 4.68 13.17 -11.79
C GLY A 461 5.78 12.57 -10.91
N ASN A 462 5.98 11.25 -10.97
CA ASN A 462 7.11 10.61 -10.30
C ASN A 462 8.40 10.80 -11.09
N ALA A 463 9.52 10.85 -10.38
CA ALA A 463 10.83 10.66 -10.96
C ALA A 463 11.21 9.18 -10.88
N VAL A 464 11.93 8.66 -11.88
CA VAL A 464 12.22 7.23 -11.97
C VAL A 464 13.72 6.97 -12.13
N ILE A 465 14.23 6.08 -11.29
CA ILE A 465 15.55 5.48 -11.39
C ILE A 465 15.35 4.06 -11.91
N MET A 466 15.96 3.71 -13.04
CA MET A 466 15.77 2.41 -13.68
C MET A 466 17.07 1.63 -13.73
N VAL A 467 17.02 0.37 -13.29
CA VAL A 467 18.10 -0.60 -13.47
C VAL A 467 17.75 -1.46 -14.70
N PRO A 468 18.59 -1.49 -15.74
CA PRO A 468 18.27 -2.20 -16.97
C PRO A 468 18.38 -3.72 -16.76
N SER A 469 17.85 -4.48 -17.73
CA SER A 469 18.13 -5.91 -17.81
C SER A 469 19.64 -6.13 -17.88
N GLU A 470 20.15 -6.99 -17.01
CA GLU A 470 21.56 -7.41 -17.04
C GLU A 470 21.88 -8.17 -18.34
N LYS A 471 20.89 -8.91 -18.85
CA LYS A 471 21.04 -9.72 -20.06
C LYS A 471 20.93 -8.91 -21.35
N TYR A 472 20.01 -7.95 -21.39
CA TYR A 472 19.71 -7.16 -22.59
C TYR A 472 19.70 -5.63 -22.31
N PRO A 473 20.86 -5.02 -22.00
CA PRO A 473 20.92 -3.60 -21.65
C PRO A 473 20.87 -2.61 -22.83
N LEU A 474 21.18 -3.02 -24.06
CA LEU A 474 21.33 -2.10 -25.20
C LEU A 474 20.03 -1.37 -25.58
N PRO A 475 18.83 -1.99 -25.62
CA PRO A 475 17.59 -1.27 -25.87
C PRO A 475 17.35 -0.12 -24.88
N ALA A 476 17.74 -0.32 -23.63
CA ALA A 476 17.60 0.67 -22.57
C ALA A 476 18.61 1.84 -22.75
N LEU A 477 19.83 1.53 -23.19
CA LEU A 477 20.85 2.55 -23.51
C LEU A 477 20.47 3.36 -24.76
N GLU A 478 19.94 2.72 -25.79
CA GLU A 478 19.47 3.40 -27.01
C GLU A 478 18.30 4.34 -26.70
N PHE A 479 17.41 3.92 -25.77
CA PHE A 479 16.31 4.74 -25.28
C PHE A 479 16.75 6.02 -24.55
N ILE A 480 18.00 6.12 -24.05
CA ILE A 480 18.53 7.38 -23.51
C ILE A 480 18.54 8.47 -24.58
N GLN A 481 18.88 8.13 -25.82
CA GLN A 481 18.91 9.10 -26.91
C GLN A 481 17.50 9.61 -27.23
N VAL A 482 16.48 8.75 -27.08
CA VAL A 482 15.07 9.11 -27.19
C VAL A 482 14.68 10.11 -26.10
N LEU A 483 15.08 9.84 -24.85
CA LEU A 483 14.83 10.74 -23.72
C LEU A 483 15.51 12.10 -23.91
N GLN A 484 16.76 12.12 -24.38
CA GLN A 484 17.52 13.36 -24.64
C GLN A 484 16.93 14.20 -25.76
N ALA A 485 16.25 13.57 -26.73
CA ALA A 485 15.55 14.26 -27.81
C ALA A 485 14.17 14.81 -27.38
N SER A 486 13.62 14.33 -26.26
CA SER A 486 12.30 14.70 -25.75
C SER A 486 12.34 15.87 -24.75
N ASP A 487 11.18 16.46 -24.48
CA ASP A 487 11.02 17.55 -23.50
C ASP A 487 11.04 17.10 -22.02
N ILE A 488 11.45 15.85 -21.77
CA ILE A 488 11.58 15.30 -20.41
C ILE A 488 12.90 15.81 -19.81
N PRO A 489 12.87 16.48 -18.63
CA PRO A 489 14.08 17.05 -18.03
C PRO A 489 15.18 16.00 -17.83
N GLY A 490 16.41 16.35 -18.22
CA GLY A 490 17.59 15.53 -17.94
C GLY A 490 17.72 15.22 -16.45
N GLY A 491 17.75 13.93 -16.12
CA GLY A 491 17.71 13.40 -14.75
C GLY A 491 16.39 12.71 -14.35
N LEU A 492 15.34 12.78 -15.19
CA LEU A 492 14.04 12.18 -14.92
C LEU A 492 13.81 10.82 -15.62
N GLY A 493 14.56 10.55 -16.69
CA GLY A 493 14.53 9.31 -17.43
C GLY A 493 15.86 8.59 -17.32
N CYS A 494 15.85 7.43 -16.68
CA CYS A 494 16.88 6.39 -16.79
C CYS A 494 18.30 6.82 -16.40
N GLN A 495 18.53 7.03 -15.10
CA GLN A 495 19.87 6.73 -14.56
C GLN A 495 20.01 5.23 -14.41
N PHE A 496 20.79 4.61 -15.29
CA PHE A 496 21.23 3.24 -15.13
C PHE A 496 22.31 3.21 -14.05
N LEU A 497 21.90 2.88 -12.83
CA LEU A 497 22.81 2.84 -11.70
C LEU A 497 23.58 1.52 -11.68
N GLN A 498 24.90 1.66 -11.61
CA GLN A 498 25.86 0.59 -11.39
C GLN A 498 26.06 0.30 -9.88
N TYR A 499 25.45 1.07 -8.96
CA TYR A 499 25.66 0.95 -7.51
C TYR A 499 24.45 1.36 -6.64
N SER A 500 24.52 0.93 -5.38
CA SER A 500 23.49 0.91 -4.33
C SER A 500 22.81 2.25 -4.03
N CYS A 501 21.48 2.29 -4.10
CA CYS A 501 20.67 3.42 -3.65
C CYS A 501 20.37 3.33 -2.15
N VAL A 502 21.03 4.15 -1.34
CA VAL A 502 20.72 4.28 0.10
C VAL A 502 19.69 5.39 0.38
N SER A 503 19.54 6.37 -0.52
CA SER A 503 18.59 7.51 -0.43
C SER A 503 18.60 8.28 -1.76
N PRO A 504 17.48 8.86 -2.27
CA PRO A 504 16.19 9.12 -1.62
C PRO A 504 15.01 8.34 -2.25
N LEU A 505 15.16 7.03 -2.47
CA LEU A 505 14.12 6.17 -3.02
C LEU A 505 12.88 6.13 -2.09
N LYS A 506 11.67 6.31 -2.66
CA LYS A 506 10.39 6.21 -1.94
C LYS A 506 9.72 4.85 -2.12
N ARG A 507 9.91 4.20 -3.26
CA ARG A 507 9.38 2.86 -3.53
C ARG A 507 10.27 2.16 -4.55
N LEU A 508 10.47 0.86 -4.38
CA LEU A 508 11.22 -0.01 -5.30
C LEU A 508 10.25 -0.99 -5.96
N TRP A 509 10.28 -1.08 -7.28
CA TRP A 509 9.54 -2.06 -8.06
C TRP A 509 10.49 -3.17 -8.51
N LEU A 510 10.20 -4.38 -8.02
CA LEU A 510 10.89 -5.60 -8.40
C LEU A 510 9.92 -6.46 -9.22
N HIS A 511 10.40 -6.93 -10.38
CA HIS A 511 9.69 -7.91 -11.19
C HIS A 511 10.49 -9.20 -11.15
N CYS A 512 9.87 -10.27 -10.66
CA CYS A 512 10.48 -11.59 -10.61
C CYS A 512 10.35 -12.24 -12.00
N GLU A 513 11.49 -12.66 -12.55
CA GLU A 513 11.55 -13.61 -13.65
C GLU A 513 12.48 -14.73 -13.20
N GLU A 514 11.93 -15.93 -12.98
CA GLU A 514 12.77 -17.12 -12.86
C GLU A 514 13.27 -17.51 -14.25
N GLU A 515 14.54 -17.89 -14.37
CA GLU A 515 15.18 -18.25 -15.65
C GLU A 515 14.55 -19.50 -16.31
N GLU A 516 13.85 -20.34 -15.55
CA GLU A 516 13.31 -21.62 -16.02
C GLU A 516 11.85 -21.55 -16.50
N GLU A 517 11.06 -20.54 -16.11
CA GLU A 517 9.64 -20.46 -16.46
C GLU A 517 9.39 -19.47 -17.62
N ARG A 518 9.71 -19.90 -18.84
CA ARG A 518 9.41 -19.15 -20.09
C ARG A 518 7.93 -18.79 -20.29
N GLU A 519 7.00 -19.33 -19.50
CA GLU A 519 5.56 -19.13 -19.62
C GLU A 519 4.87 -18.47 -18.40
N ALA A 520 5.54 -18.35 -17.24
CA ALA A 520 4.94 -17.75 -16.04
C ALA A 520 5.23 -16.25 -15.86
N GLY A 521 6.11 -15.69 -16.72
CA GLY A 521 6.41 -14.27 -16.75
C GLY A 521 5.20 -13.40 -17.14
N ARG A 522 5.18 -12.16 -16.64
CA ARG A 522 4.12 -11.20 -16.96
C ARG A 522 4.07 -10.94 -18.48
N ASN A 523 2.92 -11.16 -19.11
CA ASN A 523 2.78 -10.92 -20.55
C ASN A 523 2.68 -9.41 -20.89
N TRP A 524 3.82 -8.79 -21.15
CA TRP A 524 3.95 -7.37 -21.51
C TRP A 524 3.25 -7.01 -22.83
N THR A 525 3.09 -7.97 -23.74
CA THR A 525 2.44 -7.72 -25.03
C THR A 525 0.93 -7.53 -24.91
N SER A 526 0.33 -7.93 -23.78
CA SER A 526 -1.10 -7.72 -23.53
C SER A 526 -1.43 -6.24 -23.32
N SER A 527 -2.41 -5.71 -24.07
CA SER A 527 -3.02 -4.38 -23.86
C SER A 527 -4.11 -4.37 -22.81
N ASN A 528 -3.97 -5.21 -21.78
CA ASN A 528 -5.00 -5.37 -20.78
C ASN A 528 -5.14 -4.08 -19.94
N PRO A 529 -6.31 -3.41 -19.95
CA PRO A 529 -6.53 -2.20 -19.16
C PRO A 529 -6.28 -2.42 -17.66
N SER A 530 -6.54 -3.62 -17.14
CA SER A 530 -6.31 -3.95 -15.73
C SER A 530 -4.84 -3.91 -15.32
N LEU A 531 -3.91 -4.23 -16.23
CA LEU A 531 -2.48 -4.13 -15.97
C LEU A 531 -2.05 -2.67 -15.87
N GLN A 532 -2.53 -1.83 -16.80
CA GLN A 532 -2.21 -0.39 -16.79
C GLN A 532 -2.79 0.28 -15.54
N GLU A 533 -4.00 -0.10 -15.14
CA GLU A 533 -4.61 0.37 -13.90
C GLU A 533 -3.83 -0.08 -12.65
N GLU A 534 -3.34 -1.32 -12.60
CA GLU A 534 -2.50 -1.82 -11.50
C GLU A 534 -1.19 -1.02 -11.39
N LEU A 535 -0.51 -0.77 -12.52
CA LEU A 535 0.74 -0.01 -12.55
C LEU A 535 0.53 1.46 -12.14
N TRP A 536 -0.57 2.08 -12.57
CA TRP A 536 -0.93 3.43 -12.12
C TRP A 536 -1.20 3.50 -10.62
N ARG A 537 -1.98 2.57 -10.06
CA ARG A 537 -2.23 2.51 -8.62
C ARG A 537 -0.93 2.36 -7.83
N LYS A 538 0.04 1.60 -8.35
CA LYS A 538 1.38 1.45 -7.76
C LYS A 538 2.24 2.71 -7.87
N ALA A 539 1.90 3.64 -8.76
CA ALA A 539 2.61 4.90 -9.01
C ALA A 539 2.05 6.10 -8.23
N VAL A 540 0.94 5.95 -7.52
CA VAL A 540 0.27 7.03 -6.79
C VAL A 540 0.12 6.72 -5.31
N VAL A 541 -0.13 7.77 -4.54
CA VAL A 541 -0.63 7.72 -3.17
C VAL A 541 -1.85 8.62 -3.04
N TRP A 542 -2.87 8.16 -2.32
CA TRP A 542 -4.10 8.93 -2.15
C TRP A 542 -3.93 9.98 -1.05
N LYS A 543 -4.55 11.13 -1.27
CA LYS A 543 -4.68 12.18 -0.28
C LYS A 543 -6.12 12.64 -0.19
N SER A 544 -6.63 12.65 1.03
CA SER A 544 -7.99 13.09 1.33
C SER A 544 -7.96 14.44 2.01
N ILE A 545 -8.73 15.39 1.52
CA ILE A 545 -8.93 16.72 2.13
C ILE A 545 -10.40 16.80 2.52
N TRP A 546 -10.67 17.06 3.79
CA TRP A 546 -12.02 17.26 4.31
C TRP A 546 -12.24 18.73 4.63
N ILE A 547 -13.36 19.27 4.14
CA ILE A 547 -13.75 20.65 4.31
C ILE A 547 -15.20 20.64 4.81
N PRO A 548 -15.49 21.20 6.00
CA PRO A 548 -16.86 21.35 6.43
C PRO A 548 -17.61 22.27 5.47
N THR A 549 -18.76 21.82 5.00
CA THR A 549 -19.68 22.56 4.14
C THR A 549 -21.07 22.49 4.75
N ALA A 550 -21.82 23.59 4.63
CA ALA A 550 -23.17 23.74 5.18
C ALA A 550 -24.16 22.72 4.61
#